data_AF-A0A965EL29-F1
#
_entry.id   AF-A0A965EL29-F1
#
_cell.length_a   1.000
_cell.length_b   1.000
_cell.length_c   1.000
_cell.angle_alpha   90.00
_cell.angle_beta   90.00
_cell.angle_gamma   90.00
#
_symmetry.space_group_name_H-M   'P 1'
#
loop_
_entity.id
_entity.type
_entity.pdbx_description
1 polymer ?
#
loop_
_entity_poly.entity_id
_entity_poly.type
_entity_poly.pdbx_seq_one_letter_code
_entity_poly.pdbx_strand_id
1 'polypeptide(L)'
;MQPRVKGRLMATPAATATTPLSTHATPGAGPGARDVLEVAQRLFATRPDWLVFFREVMGLDGIVRQTFTTPDSLMHFECSPEYARIREMLEELRERQQERLPVREAQRVVTVRMPRSLHETLKAEAQEMNVSINRLCISKLLKLLDEEACRDLASGADEPA
;
A
#
# COMPACT_ATOMS: atom_id res chain seq x y z
N MET A 1 -25.79 -66.42 -61.83
CA MET A 1 -24.39 -66.75 -62.20
C MET A 1 -24.02 -65.99 -63.48
N GLN A 2 -23.25 -64.91 -63.34
CA GLN A 2 -22.16 -64.42 -64.21
C GLN A 2 -21.68 -63.07 -63.63
N PRO A 3 -20.40 -62.71 -63.79
CA PRO A 3 -19.67 -61.83 -62.87
C PRO A 3 -19.44 -60.42 -63.46
N ARG A 4 -19.22 -59.41 -62.60
CA ARG A 4 -18.68 -58.11 -63.05
C ARG A 4 -17.64 -57.53 -62.09
N VAL A 5 -16.39 -57.66 -62.55
CA VAL A 5 -15.31 -56.65 -62.65
C VAL A 5 -14.91 -55.87 -61.39
N LYS A 6 -13.71 -56.23 -60.89
CA LYS A 6 -12.82 -55.41 -60.06
C LYS A 6 -12.38 -54.14 -60.79
N GLY A 7 -12.56 -52.98 -60.17
CA GLY A 7 -11.85 -51.72 -60.46
C GLY A 7 -11.47 -51.08 -59.12
N ARG A 8 -10.17 -50.86 -58.86
CA ARG A 8 -9.47 -49.56 -58.96
C ARG A 8 -9.83 -48.63 -57.78
N LEU A 9 -8.95 -47.95 -57.05
CA LEU A 9 -7.51 -47.83 -56.85
C LEU A 9 -7.39 -46.82 -55.69
N MET A 10 -6.50 -47.09 -54.73
CA MET A 10 -5.80 -46.12 -53.85
C MET A 10 -6.58 -44.86 -53.39
N ALA A 11 -6.98 -44.85 -52.12
CA ALA A 11 -7.32 -43.63 -51.41
C ALA A 11 -6.05 -42.99 -50.83
N THR A 12 -5.64 -41.86 -51.39
CA THR A 12 -4.91 -40.82 -50.68
C THR A 12 -5.88 -39.68 -50.38
N PRO A 13 -5.68 -38.96 -49.28
CA PRO A 13 -5.86 -37.51 -49.34
C PRO A 13 -4.58 -36.80 -48.92
N ALA A 14 -4.00 -36.10 -49.88
CA ALA A 14 -3.00 -35.09 -49.68
C ALA A 14 -3.66 -33.83 -49.07
N ALA A 15 -2.94 -33.20 -48.16
CA ALA A 15 -3.22 -31.89 -47.60
C ALA A 15 -3.34 -30.79 -48.66
N THR A 16 -4.12 -29.73 -48.38
CA THR A 16 -3.73 -28.31 -48.36
C THR A 16 -4.97 -27.41 -48.32
N ALA A 17 -5.07 -26.55 -47.30
CA ALA A 17 -5.45 -25.13 -47.35
C ALA A 17 -5.79 -24.67 -45.91
N THR A 18 -4.88 -24.02 -45.19
CA THR A 18 -4.60 -22.57 -45.23
C THR A 18 -5.59 -21.77 -44.35
N THR A 19 -5.16 -21.55 -43.10
CA THR A 19 -5.21 -20.27 -42.36
C THR A 19 -6.55 -19.84 -41.74
N PRO A 20 -6.57 -19.59 -40.41
CA PRO A 20 -6.55 -18.20 -39.96
C PRO A 20 -5.28 -17.90 -39.16
N LEU A 21 -4.49 -16.96 -39.67
CA LEU A 21 -3.33 -16.39 -39.00
C LEU A 21 -3.91 -15.29 -38.11
N SER A 22 -4.49 -15.69 -36.98
CA SER A 22 -4.73 -14.77 -35.88
C SER A 22 -3.38 -14.44 -35.26
N THR A 23 -2.97 -13.19 -35.51
CA THR A 23 -2.26 -12.33 -34.57
C THR A 23 -1.00 -12.93 -33.97
N HIS A 24 0.15 -12.52 -34.53
CA HIS A 24 1.41 -12.52 -33.79
C HIS A 24 1.25 -11.67 -32.53
N ALA A 25 0.85 -12.30 -31.43
CA ALA A 25 0.99 -11.75 -30.10
C ALA A 25 2.48 -11.81 -29.74
N THR A 26 3.07 -10.63 -29.57
CA THR A 26 4.35 -10.38 -28.90
C THR A 26 4.49 -11.29 -27.66
N PRO A 27 5.70 -11.80 -27.32
CA PRO A 27 5.92 -12.49 -26.06
C PRO A 27 5.92 -11.46 -24.94
N GLY A 28 4.74 -11.01 -24.57
CA GLY A 28 4.51 -9.98 -23.57
C GLY A 28 3.14 -10.22 -22.98
N ALA A 29 3.15 -10.78 -21.77
CA ALA A 29 2.06 -10.86 -20.80
C ALA A 29 0.66 -11.20 -21.35
N GLY A 30 0.09 -12.33 -20.88
CA GLY A 30 -1.27 -12.74 -21.24
C GLY A 30 -2.31 -11.64 -20.99
N PRO A 31 -3.47 -11.68 -21.66
CA PRO A 31 -4.50 -10.63 -21.61
C PRO A 31 -4.86 -10.18 -20.19
N GLY A 32 -4.89 -11.11 -19.22
CA GLY A 32 -5.18 -10.80 -17.82
C GLY A 32 -4.16 -9.87 -17.13
N ALA A 33 -2.90 -9.79 -17.58
CA ALA A 33 -1.91 -8.91 -16.98
C ALA A 33 -2.20 -7.43 -17.25
N ARG A 34 -2.68 -7.13 -18.46
CA ARG A 34 -3.08 -5.77 -18.86
C ARG A 34 -4.36 -5.34 -18.13
N ASP A 35 -5.31 -6.27 -18.00
CA ASP A 35 -6.57 -6.02 -17.29
C ASP A 35 -6.32 -5.70 -15.81
N VAL A 36 -5.43 -6.47 -15.15
CA VAL A 36 -4.99 -6.22 -13.78
C VAL A 36 -4.32 -4.85 -13.64
N LEU A 37 -3.46 -4.47 -14.58
CA LEU A 37 -2.81 -3.16 -14.59
C LEU A 37 -3.83 -2.02 -14.74
N GLU A 38 -4.82 -2.16 -15.62
CA GLU A 38 -5.86 -1.14 -15.83
C GLU A 38 -6.68 -0.93 -14.55
N VAL A 39 -7.09 -2.02 -13.89
CA VAL A 39 -7.81 -1.93 -12.62
C VAL A 39 -6.95 -1.28 -11.54
N ALA A 40 -5.67 -1.66 -11.45
CA ALA A 40 -4.73 -1.03 -10.53
C ALA A 40 -4.57 0.48 -10.81
N GLN A 41 -4.49 0.90 -12.07
CA GLN A 41 -4.41 2.31 -12.44
C GLN A 41 -5.67 3.10 -12.06
N ARG A 42 -6.85 2.52 -12.29
CA ARG A 42 -8.13 3.14 -11.88
C ARG A 42 -8.19 3.31 -10.37
N LEU A 43 -7.81 2.28 -9.60
CA LEU A 43 -7.78 2.34 -8.14
C LEU A 43 -6.74 3.36 -7.64
N PHE A 44 -5.56 3.41 -8.26
CA PHE A 44 -4.54 4.39 -7.91
C PHE A 44 -4.97 5.84 -8.16
N ALA A 45 -5.76 6.09 -9.21
CA ALA A 45 -6.30 7.41 -9.51
C ALA A 45 -7.21 7.96 -8.39
N THR A 46 -7.86 7.09 -7.60
CA THR A 46 -8.65 7.52 -6.43
C THR A 46 -7.80 7.88 -5.22
N ARG A 47 -6.46 7.79 -5.32
CA ARG A 47 -5.47 8.06 -4.26
C ARG A 47 -5.78 7.36 -2.92
N PRO A 48 -5.93 6.03 -2.91
CA PRO A 48 -6.17 5.27 -1.69
C PRO A 48 -4.92 5.22 -0.80
N ASP A 49 -5.09 4.83 0.46
CA ASP A 49 -3.95 4.43 1.29
C ASP A 49 -3.22 3.23 0.66
N TRP A 50 -1.88 3.17 0.81
CA TRP A 50 -1.08 2.08 0.23
C TRP A 50 -1.54 0.70 0.72
N LEU A 51 -2.03 0.60 1.96
CA LEU A 51 -2.52 -0.66 2.53
C LEU A 51 -3.83 -1.11 1.88
N VAL A 52 -4.71 -0.16 1.54
CA VAL A 52 -5.93 -0.45 0.79
C VAL A 52 -5.57 -0.88 -0.63
N PHE A 53 -4.69 -0.14 -1.30
CA PHE A 53 -4.21 -0.51 -2.63
C PHE A 53 -3.56 -1.91 -2.65
N PHE A 54 -2.71 -2.21 -1.67
CA PHE A 54 -2.07 -3.53 -1.55
C PHE A 54 -3.11 -4.64 -1.39
N ARG A 55 -4.08 -4.48 -0.48
CA ARG A 55 -5.09 -5.50 -0.20
C ARG A 55 -5.96 -5.79 -1.43
N GLU A 56 -6.43 -4.76 -2.12
CA GLU A 56 -7.34 -4.92 -3.26
C GLU A 56 -6.62 -5.44 -4.52
N VAL A 57 -5.32 -5.15 -4.70
CA VAL A 57 -4.56 -5.55 -5.90
C VAL A 57 -3.76 -6.83 -5.69
N MET A 58 -2.88 -6.85 -4.67
CA MET A 58 -1.90 -7.93 -4.41
C MET A 58 -2.22 -8.78 -3.17
N GLY A 59 -3.27 -8.44 -2.42
CA GLY A 59 -3.67 -9.15 -1.22
C GLY A 59 -4.17 -10.56 -1.50
N LEU A 60 -4.51 -11.28 -0.42
CA LEU A 60 -5.03 -12.64 -0.51
C LEU A 60 -6.32 -12.72 -1.36
N ASP A 61 -7.16 -11.70 -1.26
CA ASP A 61 -8.39 -11.54 -2.06
C ASP A 61 -8.20 -10.58 -3.25
N GLY A 62 -6.97 -10.21 -3.57
CA GLY A 62 -6.67 -9.19 -4.58
C GLY A 62 -6.88 -9.67 -6.01
N ILE A 63 -7.08 -8.72 -6.93
CA ILE A 63 -7.36 -9.02 -8.34
C ILE A 63 -6.26 -9.87 -9.02
N VAL A 64 -5.01 -9.77 -8.55
CA VAL A 64 -3.90 -10.61 -9.03
C VAL A 64 -4.17 -12.08 -8.77
N ARG A 65 -4.60 -12.47 -7.57
CA ARG A 65 -4.88 -13.87 -7.22
C ARG A 65 -6.18 -14.39 -7.82
N GLN A 66 -7.15 -13.50 -8.04
CA GLN A 66 -8.37 -13.84 -8.77
C GLN A 66 -8.10 -14.14 -10.25
N THR A 67 -7.17 -13.40 -10.86
CA THR A 67 -6.83 -13.54 -12.30
C THR A 67 -5.83 -14.67 -12.54
N PHE A 68 -4.85 -14.83 -11.65
CA PHE A 68 -3.77 -15.81 -11.76
C PHE A 68 -3.90 -16.87 -10.65
N THR A 69 -4.76 -17.86 -10.89
CA THR A 69 -5.11 -18.89 -9.89
C THR A 69 -4.03 -19.97 -9.76
N THR A 70 -3.21 -20.20 -10.79
CA THR A 70 -2.14 -21.21 -10.74
C THR A 70 -0.80 -20.58 -10.35
N PRO A 71 0.02 -21.27 -9.53
CA PRO A 71 1.35 -20.77 -9.13
C PRO A 71 2.23 -20.38 -10.32
N ASP A 72 2.24 -21.19 -11.38
CA ASP A 72 3.03 -20.90 -12.58
C ASP A 72 2.57 -19.61 -13.26
N SER A 73 1.26 -19.38 -13.39
CA SER A 73 0.73 -18.16 -14.01
C SER A 73 1.06 -16.90 -13.20
N LEU A 74 1.07 -17.02 -11.87
CA LEU A 74 1.41 -15.94 -10.96
C LEU A 74 2.90 -15.62 -11.05
N MET A 75 3.78 -16.64 -11.09
CA MET A 75 5.22 -16.44 -11.29
C MET A 75 5.53 -15.74 -12.62
N HIS A 76 4.83 -16.10 -13.70
CA HIS A 76 4.99 -15.44 -15.00
C HIS A 76 4.54 -13.97 -14.95
N PHE A 77 3.48 -13.67 -14.21
CA PHE A 77 3.01 -12.31 -14.00
C PHE A 77 3.97 -11.47 -13.14
N GLU A 78 4.55 -12.04 -12.08
CA GLU A 78 5.54 -11.34 -11.24
C GLU A 78 6.81 -10.93 -12.01
N CYS A 79 7.14 -11.65 -13.08
CA CYS A 79 8.24 -11.31 -13.99
C CYS A 79 7.83 -10.32 -15.10
N SER A 80 6.56 -9.92 -15.17
CA SER A 80 6.02 -9.10 -16.25
C SER A 80 6.22 -7.60 -15.99
N PRO A 81 6.31 -6.77 -17.06
CA PRO A 81 6.43 -5.33 -16.92
C PRO A 81 5.20 -4.68 -16.25
N GLU A 82 4.02 -5.28 -16.40
CA GLU A 82 2.79 -4.83 -15.76
C GLU A 82 2.89 -4.91 -14.24
N TYR A 83 3.44 -5.99 -13.71
CA TYR A 83 3.68 -6.13 -12.27
C TYR A 83 4.75 -5.16 -11.77
N ALA A 84 5.81 -4.91 -12.56
CA ALA A 84 6.79 -3.88 -12.24
C ALA A 84 6.12 -2.50 -12.08
N ARG A 85 5.20 -2.15 -12.99
CA ARG A 85 4.46 -0.89 -12.91
C ARG A 85 3.55 -0.80 -11.69
N ILE A 86 2.88 -1.89 -11.31
CA ILE A 86 2.05 -1.95 -10.10
C ILE A 86 2.90 -1.74 -8.83
N ARG A 87 4.12 -2.31 -8.80
CA ARG A 87 5.06 -2.09 -7.69
C ARG A 87 5.53 -0.63 -7.59
N GLU A 88 5.84 0.01 -8.72
CA GLU A 88 6.18 1.45 -8.74
C GLU A 88 5.05 2.30 -8.17
N MET A 89 3.79 2.02 -8.56
CA MET A 89 2.61 2.72 -8.04
C MET A 89 2.44 2.50 -6.52
N LEU A 90 2.70 1.29 -6.04
CA LEU A 90 2.68 0.99 -4.60
C LEU A 90 3.75 1.79 -3.86
N GLU A 91 4.96 1.86 -4.39
CA GLU A 91 6.07 2.59 -3.78
C GLU A 91 5.75 4.09 -3.70
N GLU A 92 5.21 4.67 -4.78
CA GLU A 92 4.78 6.07 -4.80
C GLU A 92 3.70 6.34 -3.74
N LEU A 93 2.77 5.39 -3.49
CA LEU A 93 1.77 5.53 -2.41
C LEU A 93 2.41 5.43 -1.02
N ARG A 94 3.45 4.61 -0.83
CA ARG A 94 4.18 4.51 0.44
C ARG A 94 4.95 5.79 0.73
N GLU A 95 5.71 6.29 -0.24
CA GLU A 95 6.45 7.54 -0.12
C GLU A 95 5.53 8.70 0.24
N ARG A 96 4.39 8.84 -0.48
CA ARG A 96 3.39 9.87 -0.16
C ARG A 96 2.76 9.71 1.22
N GLN A 97 2.56 8.49 1.71
CA GLN A 97 2.06 8.29 3.08
C GLN A 97 3.16 8.61 4.12
N GLN A 98 4.41 8.27 3.83
CA GLN A 98 5.56 8.58 4.67
C GLN A 98 5.84 10.09 4.72
N GLU A 99 5.58 10.84 3.65
CA GLU A 99 5.62 12.31 3.64
C GLU A 99 4.42 12.94 4.36
N ARG A 100 3.24 12.31 4.27
CA ARG A 100 2.02 12.74 4.98
C ARG A 100 2.06 12.48 6.48
N LEU A 101 2.84 11.50 6.91
CA LEU A 101 3.27 11.38 8.29
C LEU A 101 4.50 12.30 8.39
N PRO A 102 4.35 13.60 8.73
CA PRO A 102 5.53 14.37 9.07
C PRO A 102 6.26 13.53 10.11
N VAL A 103 7.59 13.46 9.99
CA VAL A 103 8.48 12.94 11.02
C VAL A 103 8.00 13.49 12.35
N ARG A 104 7.09 12.77 13.03
CA ARG A 104 6.87 12.92 14.45
C ARG A 104 8.22 12.49 14.94
N GLU A 105 9.04 13.45 15.35
CA GLU A 105 10.26 13.20 16.10
C GLU A 105 10.04 11.93 16.91
N ALA A 106 10.87 10.91 16.67
CA ALA A 106 10.53 9.53 17.01
C ALA A 106 9.97 9.46 18.44
N GLN A 107 8.64 9.28 18.55
CA GLN A 107 7.92 9.59 19.79
C GLN A 107 8.47 8.72 20.92
N ARG A 108 9.04 9.35 21.95
CA ARG A 108 9.57 8.65 23.14
C ARG A 108 8.52 8.62 24.24
N VAL A 109 8.45 7.51 24.97
CA VAL A 109 7.52 7.33 26.09
C VAL A 109 8.22 7.69 27.39
N VAL A 110 7.65 8.62 28.15
CA VAL A 110 8.05 8.94 29.52
C VAL A 110 7.03 8.33 30.47
N THR A 111 7.47 7.45 31.38
CA THR A 111 6.60 6.87 32.41
C THR A 111 6.74 7.66 33.70
N VAL A 112 5.65 8.29 34.15
CA VAL A 112 5.60 9.07 35.40
C VAL A 112 4.86 8.27 36.47
N ARG A 113 5.44 8.14 37.66
CA ARG A 113 4.76 7.56 38.83
C ARG A 113 4.16 8.68 39.67
N MET A 114 2.86 8.61 39.94
CA MET A 114 2.16 9.62 40.74
C MET A 114 1.02 9.00 41.58
N PRO A 115 0.63 9.64 42.70
CA PRO A 115 -0.52 9.21 43.49
C PRO A 115 -1.82 9.20 42.68
N ARG A 116 -2.74 8.27 43.01
CA ARG A 116 -4.02 8.12 42.30
C ARG A 116 -4.86 9.40 42.30
N SER A 117 -4.92 10.09 43.44
CA SER A 117 -5.67 11.34 43.58
C SER A 117 -5.20 12.40 42.58
N LEU A 118 -3.88 12.54 42.41
CA LEU A 118 -3.29 13.51 41.49
C LEU A 118 -3.66 13.17 40.03
N HIS A 119 -3.55 11.89 39.66
CA HIS A 119 -3.94 11.43 38.32
C HIS A 119 -5.42 11.71 38.01
N GLU A 120 -6.33 11.46 38.96
CA GLU A 120 -7.76 11.73 38.78
C GLU A 120 -8.05 13.23 38.64
N THR A 121 -7.36 14.10 39.40
CA THR A 121 -7.47 15.55 39.23
C THR A 121 -7.04 16.00 37.82
N LEU A 122 -5.88 15.52 37.34
CA LEU A 122 -5.40 15.85 35.98
C LEU A 122 -6.35 15.36 34.89
N LYS A 123 -6.96 14.19 35.10
CA LYS A 123 -7.94 13.62 34.19
C LYS A 123 -9.21 14.47 34.12
N ALA A 124 -9.74 14.90 35.26
CA ALA A 124 -10.91 15.77 35.31
C ALA A 124 -10.65 17.13 34.62
N GLU A 125 -9.48 17.73 34.90
CA GLU A 125 -9.08 19.01 34.29
C GLU A 125 -8.90 18.88 32.76
N ALA A 126 -8.32 17.78 32.30
CA ALA A 126 -8.16 17.52 30.87
C ALA A 126 -9.53 17.37 30.15
N GLN A 127 -10.50 16.75 30.83
CA GLN A 127 -11.87 16.62 30.31
C GLN A 127 -12.57 17.97 30.22
N GLU A 128 -12.45 18.82 31.24
CA GLU A 128 -13.02 20.17 31.24
C GLU A 128 -12.48 21.02 30.08
N MET A 129 -11.18 20.92 29.82
CA MET A 129 -10.51 21.66 28.74
C MET A 129 -10.55 20.95 27.37
N ASN A 130 -11.24 19.80 27.25
CA ASN A 130 -11.32 19.00 26.01
C ASN A 130 -9.95 18.65 25.39
N VAL A 131 -8.95 18.34 26.23
CA VAL A 131 -7.61 17.92 25.81
C VAL A 131 -7.26 16.53 26.33
N SER A 132 -6.27 15.88 25.74
CA SER A 132 -5.74 14.63 26.31
C SER A 132 -4.91 14.92 27.56
N ILE A 133 -4.88 13.95 28.49
CA ILE A 133 -4.06 14.03 29.71
C ILE A 133 -2.60 14.31 29.35
N ASN A 134 -2.06 13.64 28.32
CA ASN A 134 -0.67 13.86 27.89
C ASN A 134 -0.43 15.29 27.40
N ARG A 135 -1.38 15.87 26.64
CA ARG A 135 -1.28 17.26 26.18
C ARG A 135 -1.29 18.22 27.36
N LEU A 136 -2.20 18.02 28.33
CA LEU A 136 -2.27 18.82 29.54
C LEU A 136 -0.97 18.73 30.35
N CYS A 137 -0.46 17.52 30.59
CA CYS A 137 0.76 17.30 31.35
C CYS A 137 1.97 17.98 30.70
N ILE A 138 2.14 17.81 29.38
CA ILE A 138 3.24 18.46 28.64
C ILE A 138 3.11 19.99 28.73
N SER A 139 1.92 20.54 28.51
CA SER A 139 1.70 21.98 28.61
C SER A 139 1.98 22.54 30.02
N LYS A 140 1.65 21.80 31.09
CA LYS A 140 1.97 22.21 32.46
C LYS A 140 3.48 22.16 32.74
N LEU A 141 4.17 21.11 32.27
CA LEU A 141 5.63 21.01 32.44
C LEU A 141 6.37 22.14 31.71
N LEU A 142 5.96 22.47 30.49
CA LEU A 142 6.55 23.58 29.73
C LEU A 142 6.34 24.92 30.43
N LYS A 143 5.12 25.20 30.91
CA LYS A 143 4.83 26.45 31.63
C LYS A 143 5.71 26.64 32.87
N LEU A 144 5.93 25.57 33.65
CA LEU A 144 6.81 25.65 34.82
C LEU A 144 8.25 25.97 34.44
N LEU A 145 8.76 25.32 33.38
CA LEU A 145 10.12 25.60 32.87
C LEU A 145 10.25 27.03 32.34
N ASP A 146 9.22 27.55 31.66
CA ASP A 146 9.21 28.91 31.14
C ASP A 146 9.18 29.94 32.30
N GLU A 147 8.39 29.68 33.36
CA GLU A 147 8.33 30.52 34.55
C GLU A 147 9.65 30.52 35.34
N GLU A 148 10.33 29.37 35.41
CA GLU A 148 11.65 29.21 36.02
C GLU A 148 12.72 29.93 35.20
N ALA A 149 12.74 29.75 33.88
CA ALA A 149 13.66 30.44 32.98
C ALA A 149 13.48 31.97 33.01
N CYS A 150 12.23 32.46 33.10
CA CYS A 150 11.94 33.88 33.28
C CYS A 150 12.46 34.40 34.63
N ARG A 151 12.39 33.61 35.71
CA ARG A 151 12.88 34.00 37.04
C ARG A 151 14.40 34.11 37.09
N ASP A 152 15.11 33.18 36.44
CA ASP A 152 16.57 33.19 36.39
C ASP A 152 17.10 34.43 35.65
N LEU A 153 16.46 34.82 34.54
CA LEU A 153 16.79 36.06 33.81
C LEU A 153 16.51 37.33 34.63
N ALA A 154 15.46 37.34 35.45
CA ALA A 154 15.16 38.46 36.34
C ALA A 154 16.17 38.57 37.51
N SER A 155 16.74 37.45 37.97
CA SER A 155 17.74 37.44 39.04
C SER A 155 19.15 37.86 38.60
N GLY A 156 19.44 37.85 37.29
CA GLY A 156 20.73 38.27 36.73
C GLY A 156 20.82 39.74 36.32
N ALA A 157 19.76 40.54 36.52
CA ALA A 157 19.71 41.95 36.09
C ALA A 157 20.03 42.98 37.19
N ASP A 158 20.32 42.53 38.42
CA ASP A 158 20.73 43.38 39.54
C ASP A 158 22.20 43.14 39.91
N GLU A 159 23.12 43.51 39.02
CA GLU A 159 24.48 43.89 39.44
C GLU A 159 24.78 45.31 38.93
N PRO A 160 24.46 46.35 39.70
CA PRO A 160 24.93 47.70 39.42
C PRO A 160 26.39 47.82 39.87
N ALA A 161 27.29 48.03 38.91
CA ALA A 161 28.65 48.52 39.14
C ALA A 161 28.67 50.06 39.26
#